data_AF-A0A7Z9AS85-F1
#
_entry.id   AF-A0A7Z9AS85-F1
#
_cell.length_a   1.000
_cell.length_b   1.000
_cell.length_c   1.000
_cell.angle_alpha   90.00
_cell.angle_beta   90.00
_cell.angle_gamma   90.00
#
_symmetry.space_group_name_H-M   'P 1'
#
loop_
_entity.id
_entity.type
_entity.pdbx_description
1 polymer ?
#
loop_
_entity_poly.entity_id
_entity_poly.type
_entity_poly.pdbx_seq_one_letter_code
_entity_poly.pdbx_strand_id
1 'polypeptide(L)' 'MKKVIFKKQPLKFLKKQDEKTKSRIIKAIYALPSGDVKPLQGHSSYKRLRVGTFRIIFDDDGKVCIIARIGNRGDIYK' A
#
# COMPACT_ATOMS: atom_id res chain seq x y z
N MET A 1 -12.85 -10.35 -9.36
CA MET A 1 -12.38 -9.75 -8.09
C MET A 1 -10.91 -10.06 -7.90
N LYS A 2 -10.09 -9.07 -7.58
CA LYS A 2 -8.65 -9.24 -7.33
C LYS A 2 -8.40 -9.60 -5.88
N LYS A 3 -7.54 -10.59 -5.60
CA LYS A 3 -7.24 -11.00 -4.22
C LYS A 3 -6.22 -10.02 -3.62
N VAL A 4 -6.58 -9.34 -2.54
CA VAL A 4 -5.67 -8.46 -1.80
C VAL A 4 -5.18 -9.18 -0.55
N ILE A 5 -3.86 -9.29 -0.39
CA ILE A 5 -3.22 -9.96 0.74
C ILE A 5 -2.35 -8.95 1.49
N PHE A 6 -2.57 -8.81 2.79
CA PHE A 6 -1.77 -7.93 3.64
C PHE A 6 -0.69 -8.72 4.39
N LYS A 7 0.55 -8.25 4.33
CA LYS A 7 1.61 -8.73 5.24
C LYS A 7 1.35 -8.22 6.67
N LYS A 8 2.11 -8.76 7.63
CA LYS A 8 1.97 -8.43 9.07
C LYS A 8 2.17 -6.95 9.38
N GLN A 9 3.13 -6.27 8.72
CA GLN A 9 3.44 -4.87 8.99
C GLN A 9 2.30 -3.91 8.59
N PRO A 10 1.73 -3.99 7.37
CA PRO A 10 0.56 -3.20 6.98
C PRO A 10 -0.61 -3.30 7.95
N LEU A 11 -0.93 -4.53 8.40
CA LEU A 11 -2.00 -4.76 9.36
C LEU A 11 -1.72 -4.05 10.69
N LYS A 12 -0.49 -4.14 11.20
CA LYS A 12 -0.07 -3.40 12.40
C LYS A 12 -0.16 -1.88 12.21
N PHE A 13 0.21 -1.37 11.04
CA PHE A 13 0.14 0.05 10.74
C PHE A 13 -1.32 0.54 10.73
N LEU A 14 -2.20 -0.16 10.01
CA LEU A 14 -3.63 0.16 9.91
C LEU A 14 -4.33 0.13 11.27
N LYS A 15 -3.98 -0.81 12.14
CA LYS A 15 -4.51 -0.89 13.51
C LYS A 15 -4.19 0.34 14.37
N LYS A 16 -3.12 1.08 14.06
CA LYS A 16 -2.71 2.29 14.78
C LYS A 16 -3.36 3.57 14.25
N GLN A 17 -4.07 3.51 13.12
CA GLN A 17 -4.68 4.69 12.52
C GLN A 17 -6.11 4.90 13.03
N ASP A 18 -6.55 6.16 13.02
CA ASP A 18 -7.95 6.50 13.19
C ASP A 18 -8.83 5.91 12.05
N GLU A 19 -10.13 5.80 12.28
CA GLU A 19 -11.06 5.17 11.33
C GLU A 19 -11.13 5.87 9.98
N LYS A 20 -11.01 7.20 9.95
CA LYS A 20 -11.07 7.99 8.71
C LYS A 20 -9.84 7.73 7.85
N THR A 21 -8.66 7.71 8.47
CA THR A 21 -7.37 7.42 7.85
C THR A 21 -7.32 5.97 7.38
N LYS A 22 -7.73 5.01 8.22
CA LYS A 22 -7.81 3.59 7.87
C LYS A 22 -8.73 3.37 6.66
N SER A 23 -9.94 3.93 6.69
CA SER A 23 -10.89 3.85 5.58
C SER A 23 -10.33 4.45 4.29
N ARG A 24 -9.68 5.62 4.36
CA ARG A 24 -9.03 6.26 3.21
C ARG A 24 -7.93 5.40 2.59
N ILE A 25 -7.08 4.78 3.41
CA ILE A 25 -6.01 3.88 2.95
C ILE A 25 -6.61 2.64 2.29
N ILE A 26 -7.58 1.99 2.95
CA ILE A 26 -8.21 0.78 2.43
C ILE A 26 -8.91 1.05 1.10
N LYS A 27 -9.70 2.12 1.01
CA LYS A 27 -10.36 2.52 -0.25
C LYS A 27 -9.37 2.73 -1.38
N ALA A 28 -8.24 3.39 -1.11
CA ALA A 28 -7.19 3.59 -2.10
C ALA A 28 -6.54 2.26 -2.55
N ILE A 29 -6.32 1.30 -1.64
CA ILE A 29 -5.80 -0.03 -1.98
C ILE A 29 -6.77 -0.79 -2.89
N TYR A 30 -8.06 -0.77 -2.57
CA TYR A 30 -9.07 -1.46 -3.39
C TYR A 30 -9.37 -0.77 -4.72
N ALA A 31 -8.94 0.48 -4.89
CA ALA A 31 -9.04 1.21 -6.17
C ALA A 31 -7.87 0.95 -7.13
N LEU A 32 -6.84 0.20 -6.71
CA LEU A 32 -5.68 -0.14 -7.54
C LEU A 32 -6.12 -0.82 -8.85
N PRO A 33 -5.48 -0.50 -10.00
CA PRO A 33 -4.23 0.25 -10.13
C PRO A 33 -4.39 1.79 -10.17
N SER A 34 -5.58 2.33 -9.90
CA SER A 34 -5.82 3.78 -9.95
C SER A 34 -5.04 4.55 -8.87
N GLY A 35 -4.73 5.82 -9.15
CA GLY A 35 -4.06 6.75 -8.23
C GLY A 35 -2.60 7.02 -8.58
N ASP A 36 -1.85 7.62 -7.64
CA ASP A 36 -0.41 7.92 -7.79
C ASP A 36 0.40 6.65 -7.49
N VAL A 37 0.40 5.74 -8.48
CA VAL A 37 1.16 4.50 -8.50
C VAL A 37 2.45 4.68 -9.29
N LYS A 38 3.60 4.36 -8.68
CA LYS A 38 4.89 4.37 -9.36
C LYS A 38 5.72 3.12 -9.03
N PRO A 39 6.50 2.58 -9.99
CA PRO A 39 7.46 1.53 -9.68
C PRO A 39 8.51 2.03 -8.68
N LEU A 40 9.00 1.14 -7.83
CA LEU A 40 10.16 1.42 -6.99
C LEU A 40 11.44 1.25 -7.82
N GLN A 41 12.35 2.21 -7.72
CA GLN A 41 13.66 2.08 -8.35
C GLN A 41 14.42 0.91 -7.72
N GLY A 42 15.06 0.08 -8.55
CA GLY A 42 15.84 -1.07 -8.10
C GLY A 42 15.02 -2.32 -7.73
N HIS A 43 13.68 -2.28 -7.81
CA HIS A 43 12.83 -3.45 -7.57
C HIS A 43 11.87 -3.65 -8.75
N SER A 44 12.00 -4.79 -9.44
CA SER A 44 11.27 -5.07 -10.68
C SER A 44 9.76 -5.29 -10.50
N SER A 45 9.32 -5.82 -9.35
CA SER A 45 7.91 -6.13 -9.12
C SER A 45 7.18 -5.12 -8.23
N TYR A 46 7.89 -4.48 -7.29
CA TYR A 46 7.26 -3.61 -6.31
C TYR A 46 6.91 -2.23 -6.86
N LYS A 47 5.69 -1.80 -6.53
CA LYS A 47 5.16 -0.47 -6.80
C LYS A 47 4.81 0.23 -5.49
N ARG A 48 4.68 1.55 -5.56
CA ARG A 48 4.25 2.41 -4.48
C ARG A 48 2.98 3.14 -4.87
N LEU A 49 1.95 3.06 -4.03
CA LEU A 49 0.78 3.96 -4.06
C LEU A 49 0.97 5.09 -3.04
N ARG A 50 0.71 6.33 -3.45
CA ARG A 50 0.68 7.49 -2.55
C ARG A 50 -0.75 7.80 -2.10
N VAL A 51 -0.95 7.94 -0.79
CA VAL A 51 -2.25 8.28 -0.18
C VAL A 51 -2.06 9.44 0.80
N GLY A 52 -2.02 10.66 0.27
CA GLY A 52 -1.66 11.85 1.04
C GLY A 52 -0.21 11.80 1.52
N THR A 53 -0.02 11.75 2.84
CA THR A 53 1.29 11.60 3.51
C THR A 53 1.80 10.15 3.57
N PHE A 54 0.90 9.18 3.39
CA PHE A 54 1.21 7.76 3.46
C PHE A 54 1.72 7.22 2.13
N ARG A 55 2.53 6.16 2.23
CA ARG A 55 3.02 5.34 1.13
C ARG A 55 2.65 3.90 1.41
N ILE A 56 2.31 3.20 0.35
CA ILE A 56 1.91 1.80 0.38
C ILE A 56 2.77 1.09 -0.63
N ILE A 57 3.63 0.18 -0.18
CA ILE A 57 4.43 -0.68 -1.04
C ILE A 57 3.64 -1.94 -1.29
N PHE A 58 3.48 -2.29 -2.56
CA PHE A 58 2.75 -3.47 -2.96
C PHE A 58 3.37 -4.13 -4.18
N ASP A 59 3.15 -5.44 -4.29
CA ASP A 59 3.40 -6.22 -5.50
C ASP A 59 2.04 -6.59 -6.11
N ASP A 60 1.97 -6.65 -7.42
CA ASP A 60 0.74 -6.87 -8.16
C ASP A 60 1.02 -7.56 -9.48
N ASP A 61 0.68 -8.85 -9.53
CA ASP A 61 0.82 -9.74 -10.68
C ASP A 61 -0.44 -9.80 -11.57
N GLY A 62 -1.44 -8.96 -11.28
CA GLY A 62 -2.73 -8.93 -11.98
C GLY A 62 -3.81 -9.84 -11.38
N LYS A 63 -3.44 -10.88 -10.63
CA LYS A 63 -4.38 -11.80 -9.95
C LYS A 63 -4.40 -11.54 -8.43
N VAL A 64 -3.22 -11.35 -7.85
CA VAL A 64 -2.98 -11.13 -6.43
C VAL A 64 -2.24 -9.82 -6.23
N CYS A 65 -2.77 -8.97 -5.36
CA CYS A 65 -2.11 -7.77 -4.90
C CYS A 65 -1.60 -7.99 -3.47
N ILE A 66 -0.29 -8.02 -3.29
CA ILE A 66 0.35 -8.19 -1.99
C ILE A 66 0.74 -6.82 -1.44
N ILE A 67 0.09 -6.40 -0.36
CA ILE A 67 0.47 -5.20 0.37
C ILE A 67 1.62 -5.56 1.30
N ALA A 68 2.82 -5.09 0.96
CA ALA A 68 4.07 -5.42 1.65
C ALA A 68 4.33 -4.51 2.85
N ARG A 69 4.15 -3.19 2.69
CA ARG A 69 4.45 -2.19 3.73
C ARG A 69 3.54 -0.97 3.62
N ILE A 70 3.10 -0.43 4.75
CA ILE A 70 2.43 0.88 4.83
C ILE A 70 3.17 1.75 5.83
N GLY A 71 3.41 3.02 5.48
CA GLY A 71 4.13 3.94 6.35
C GLY A 71 4.03 5.40 5.91
N ASN A 72 4.57 6.30 6.71
CA ASN A 72 4.74 7.70 6.33
C ASN A 72 5.87 7.87 5.30
N ARG A 73 6.00 9.08 4.75
CA ARG A 73 7.04 9.43 3.77
C ARG A 73 8.44 8.97 4.13
N GLY A 74 8.89 9.28 5.34
CA GLY A 74 10.25 9.01 5.79
C GLY A 74 10.46 7.60 6.33
N ASP A 75 9.39 6.94 6.80
CA ASP A 75 9.49 5.66 7.50
C ASP A 75 9.57 4.46 6.55
N ILE A 76 9.11 4.61 5.30
CA ILE A 76 8.98 3.47 4.40
C ILE A 76 10.32 3.00 3.82
N TYR A 77 11.32 3.88 3.77
CA TYR A 77 12.66 3.62 3.25
C TYR A 77 13.70 3.34 4.35
N LYS A 78 13.26 3.29 5.62
CA LYS A 78 14.09 2.89 6.76
C LYS A 78 13.89 1.40 7.10
#